data_AF-A0A7S0XJ88-F1
#
_entry.id   AF-A0A7S0XJ88-F1
#
_cell.length_a   1.000
_cell.length_b   1.000
_cell.length_c   1.000
_cell.angle_alpha   90.00
_cell.angle_beta   90.00
_cell.angle_gamma   90.00
#
_symmetry.space_group_name_H-M   'P 1'
#
loop_
_entity.id
_entity.type
_entity.pdbx_description
1 polymer ?
#
loop_
_entity_poly.entity_id
_entity_poly.type
_entity_poly.pdbx_seq_one_letter_code
_entity_poly.pdbx_strand_id
1 'polypeptide(L)'
;EDDGTIAARRTASMEYISNEATDTHCIVVSDENRICVSFRGTLSLTNVATDVDVRTMPLEKVVPLPFELAFWRSQAGRRAKRKTLPLRRESQMWESARVHTGFGTAYQSVRMRVIQTVVRLFRQKPRVIVITGHSLGGALATLFSLHLAS
;
A
#
# COMPACT_ATOMS: atom_id res chain seq x y z
N GLU A 1 -29.90 -36.80 -17.77
CA GLU A 1 -29.18 -35.76 -18.54
C GLU A 1 -29.49 -34.44 -17.85
N ASP A 2 -28.57 -33.99 -17.01
CA ASP A 2 -28.71 -32.78 -16.21
C ASP A 2 -27.81 -31.73 -16.87
N ASP A 3 -28.42 -30.86 -17.67
CA ASP A 3 -27.77 -29.74 -18.36
C ASP A 3 -27.49 -28.64 -17.34
N GLY A 4 -26.48 -28.92 -16.50
CA GLY A 4 -25.92 -28.00 -15.52
C GLY A 4 -25.18 -26.88 -16.24
N THR A 5 -25.95 -25.93 -16.77
CA THR A 5 -25.50 -24.65 -17.29
C THR A 5 -24.53 -24.03 -16.29
N ILE A 6 -23.23 -24.15 -16.58
CA ILE A 6 -22.17 -23.49 -15.84
C ILE A 6 -22.40 -22.00 -16.07
N ALA A 7 -23.02 -21.35 -15.08
CA ALA A 7 -23.18 -19.91 -15.02
C ALA A 7 -21.84 -19.27 -15.42
N ALA A 8 -21.89 -18.44 -16.46
CA ALA A 8 -20.74 -17.77 -17.05
C ALA A 8 -19.75 -17.35 -15.95
N ARG A 9 -18.55 -17.93 -15.96
CA ARG A 9 -17.48 -17.57 -15.03
C ARG A 9 -17.32 -16.05 -15.06
N ARG A 10 -17.73 -15.39 -13.98
CA ARG A 10 -17.42 -13.97 -13.72
C ARG A 10 -15.95 -13.77 -14.06
N THR A 11 -15.65 -12.89 -15.00
CA THR A 11 -14.29 -12.69 -15.51
C THR A 11 -13.43 -12.04 -14.42
N ALA A 12 -12.90 -12.86 -13.52
CA ALA A 12 -11.98 -12.44 -12.50
C ALA A 12 -10.56 -12.46 -13.06
N SER A 13 -9.84 -11.35 -12.94
CA SER A 13 -8.42 -11.26 -13.26
C SER A 13 -7.60 -11.42 -11.99
N MET A 14 -6.49 -12.16 -12.05
CA MET A 14 -5.55 -12.31 -10.95
C MET A 14 -4.14 -11.94 -11.42
N GLU A 15 -3.44 -11.13 -10.64
CA GLU A 15 -2.05 -10.76 -10.86
C GLU A 15 -1.25 -11.06 -9.59
N TYR A 16 -0.14 -11.77 -9.76
CA TYR A 16 0.78 -12.12 -8.68
C TYR A 16 2.07 -11.31 -8.80
N ILE A 17 2.44 -10.63 -7.72
CA ILE A 17 3.59 -9.73 -7.66
C ILE A 17 4.47 -10.21 -6.52
N SER A 18 5.74 -10.51 -6.81
CA SER A 18 6.70 -10.93 -5.80
C SER A 18 8.06 -10.25 -5.94
N ASN A 19 8.83 -10.30 -4.86
CA ASN A 19 10.25 -9.98 -4.85
C ASN A 19 10.97 -11.05 -4.01
N GLU A 20 11.89 -11.78 -4.63
CA GLU A 20 12.61 -12.88 -3.99
C GLU A 20 13.58 -12.37 -2.91
N ALA A 21 14.27 -11.25 -3.17
CA ALA A 21 15.26 -10.69 -2.24
C ALA A 21 14.66 -10.26 -0.90
N THR A 22 13.38 -9.87 -0.88
CA THR A 22 12.66 -9.47 0.34
C THR A 22 11.59 -10.49 0.76
N ASP A 23 11.56 -11.69 0.16
CA ASP A 23 10.53 -12.73 0.35
C ASP A 23 9.10 -12.14 0.42
N THR A 24 8.82 -11.19 -0.46
CA THR A 24 7.58 -10.40 -0.43
C THR A 24 6.65 -10.87 -1.53
N HIS A 25 5.41 -11.13 -1.17
CA HIS A 25 4.39 -11.61 -2.09
C HIS A 25 3.11 -10.81 -1.94
N CYS A 26 2.50 -10.49 -3.08
CA CYS A 26 1.24 -9.78 -3.18
C CYS A 26 0.38 -10.43 -4.27
N ILE A 27 -0.90 -10.60 -4.01
CA ILE A 27 -1.89 -11.03 -4.99
C ILE A 27 -2.90 -9.89 -5.15
N VAL A 28 -3.17 -9.53 -6.41
CA VAL A 28 -4.27 -8.63 -6.77
C VAL A 28 -5.31 -9.43 -7.54
N VAL A 29 -6.49 -9.59 -6.95
CA VAL A 29 -7.67 -10.20 -7.59
C VAL A 29 -8.67 -9.11 -7.91
N SER A 30 -9.26 -9.15 -9.09
CA SER A 30 -10.25 -8.18 -9.50
C SER A 30 -11.42 -8.88 -10.17
N ASP A 31 -12.62 -8.58 -9.71
CA ASP A 31 -13.88 -8.96 -10.36
C ASP A 31 -14.68 -7.70 -10.72
N GLU A 32 -15.93 -7.87 -11.12
CA GLU A 32 -16.81 -6.76 -11.53
C GLU A 32 -17.14 -5.77 -10.42
N ASN A 33 -17.03 -6.16 -9.15
CA ASN A 33 -17.53 -5.42 -7.98
C ASN A 33 -16.41 -4.94 -7.06
N ARG A 34 -15.23 -5.57 -7.11
CA ARG A 34 -14.14 -5.28 -6.18
C ARG A 34 -12.76 -5.56 -6.77
N ILE A 35 -11.76 -4.90 -6.19
CA ILE A 35 -10.34 -5.18 -6.33
C ILE A 35 -9.84 -5.60 -4.95
N CYS A 36 -9.40 -6.84 -4.80
CA CYS A 36 -8.83 -7.37 -3.56
C CYS A 36 -7.30 -7.41 -3.68
N VAL A 37 -6.61 -6.77 -2.74
CA VAL A 37 -5.15 -6.78 -2.63
C VAL A 37 -4.79 -7.50 -1.34
N SER A 38 -4.02 -8.58 -1.45
CA SER A 38 -3.57 -9.36 -0.31
C SER A 38 -2.05 -9.45 -0.28
N PHE A 39 -1.45 -9.03 0.83
CA PHE A 39 -0.02 -9.18 1.08
C PHE A 39 0.22 -10.40 1.96
N ARG A 40 1.19 -11.24 1.57
CA ARG A 40 1.65 -12.35 2.39
C ARG A 40 2.68 -11.84 3.40
N GLY A 41 2.57 -12.29 4.64
CA GLY A 41 3.66 -12.20 5.59
C GLY A 41 4.75 -13.26 5.32
N THR A 42 5.93 -13.06 5.87
CA THR A 42 7.00 -14.07 5.88
C THR A 42 6.58 -15.25 6.79
N LEU A 43 7.05 -16.46 6.47
CA LEU A 43 6.72 -17.69 7.22
C LEU A 43 7.26 -17.70 8.65
N SER A 44 8.22 -16.82 8.98
CA SER A 44 8.91 -16.80 10.27
C SER A 44 8.38 -15.66 11.15
N LEU A 45 7.27 -15.89 11.85
CA LEU A 45 6.88 -15.11 13.04
C LEU A 45 8.01 -15.08 14.09
N THR A 46 8.86 -16.11 14.09
CA THR A 46 10.08 -16.21 14.89
C THR A 46 11.12 -15.15 14.52
N ASN A 47 11.35 -14.86 13.24
CA ASN A 47 12.33 -13.85 12.80
C ASN A 47 11.89 -12.43 13.15
N VAL A 48 10.59 -12.13 13.15
CA VAL A 48 10.09 -10.80 13.56
C VAL A 48 10.34 -10.55 15.06
N ALA A 49 10.27 -11.60 15.88
CA ALA A 49 10.52 -11.50 17.32
C ALA A 49 12.01 -11.49 17.69
N THR A 50 12.88 -12.13 16.88
CA THR A 50 14.33 -12.16 17.12
C THR A 50 15.11 -11.05 16.40
N ASP A 51 14.65 -10.57 15.24
CA ASP A 51 15.22 -9.44 14.49
C ASP A 51 14.52 -8.12 14.85
N VAL A 52 14.11 -7.94 16.11
CA VAL A 52 13.74 -6.63 16.67
C VAL A 52 15.01 -5.78 16.83
N ASP A 53 15.82 -5.69 15.78
CA ASP A 53 16.66 -4.54 15.53
C ASP A 53 15.67 -3.42 15.18
N VAL A 54 15.33 -2.59 16.18
CA VAL A 54 14.32 -1.52 16.15
C VAL A 54 14.75 -0.36 15.24
N ARG A 55 15.28 -0.69 14.06
CA ARG A 55 15.65 0.28 13.05
C ARG A 55 14.39 0.72 12.37
N THR A 56 14.12 2.00 12.50
CA THR A 56 13.01 2.65 11.83
C THR A 56 13.54 3.59 10.76
N MET A 57 12.78 3.75 9.69
CA MET A 57 13.07 4.72 8.63
C MET A 57 11.94 5.74 8.52
N PRO A 58 12.21 6.97 8.04
CA PRO A 58 11.17 7.97 7.80
C PRO A 58 10.11 7.44 6.81
N LEU A 59 8.83 7.68 7.11
CA LEU A 59 7.72 7.24 6.26
C LEU A 59 7.82 7.78 4.84
N GLU A 60 8.27 9.02 4.66
CA GLU A 60 8.45 9.69 3.36
C GLU A 60 9.36 8.91 2.38
N LYS A 61 10.27 8.06 2.88
CA LYS A 61 11.10 7.20 2.03
C LYS A 61 10.27 6.05 1.44
N VAL A 62 9.26 5.60 2.17
CA VAL A 62 8.46 4.40 1.90
C VAL A 62 7.15 4.72 1.20
N VAL A 63 6.50 5.81 1.58
CA VAL A 63 5.28 6.33 0.93
C VAL A 63 5.56 7.78 0.55
N PRO A 64 5.44 8.15 -0.73
CA PRO A 64 5.63 9.53 -1.15
C PRO A 64 4.65 10.45 -0.43
N LEU A 65 5.05 11.71 -0.26
CA LEU A 65 4.13 12.72 0.27
C LEU A 65 2.90 12.82 -0.64
N PRO A 66 1.69 12.95 -0.07
CA PRO A 66 0.51 13.31 -0.83
C PRO A 66 0.80 14.57 -1.66
N PHE A 67 0.26 14.62 -2.88
CA PHE A 67 0.58 15.70 -3.81
C PHE A 67 0.34 17.08 -3.20
N GLU A 68 -0.78 17.25 -2.49
CA GLU A 68 -1.12 18.48 -1.76
C GLU A 68 -0.03 18.88 -0.76
N LEU A 69 0.41 17.95 0.10
CA LEU A 69 1.47 18.22 1.08
C LEU A 69 2.80 18.57 0.40
N ALA A 70 3.17 17.85 -0.66
CA ALA A 70 4.38 18.12 -1.44
C ALA A 70 4.33 19.51 -2.09
N PHE A 71 3.18 19.87 -2.67
CA PHE A 71 2.94 21.19 -3.25
C PHE A 71 3.08 22.29 -2.20
N TRP A 72 2.45 22.15 -1.03
CA TRP A 72 2.56 23.11 0.07
C TRP A 72 4.00 23.29 0.57
N ARG A 73 4.79 22.20 0.67
CA ARG A 73 6.22 22.28 1.00
C ARG A 73 7.01 23.12 -0.02
N SER A 74 6.75 22.94 -1.31
CA SER A 74 7.42 23.72 -2.36
C SER A 74 7.09 25.22 -2.29
N GLN A 75 5.92 25.58 -1.76
CA GLN A 75 5.41 26.95 -1.66
C GLN A 75 5.77 27.64 -0.33
N ALA A 76 6.08 26.88 0.73
CA ALA A 76 6.29 27.38 2.09
C ALA A 76 7.42 28.42 2.24
N GLY A 77 8.33 28.52 1.27
CA GLY A 77 9.35 29.58 1.19
C GLY A 77 8.80 30.96 0.78
N ARG A 78 7.54 31.06 0.32
CA ARG A 78 6.91 32.30 -0.17
C ARG A 78 5.67 32.66 0.64
N ARG A 79 5.89 33.17 1.87
CA ARG A 79 4.98 34.07 2.61
C ARG A 79 3.48 33.69 2.60
N ALA A 80 3.11 32.50 3.08
CA ALA A 80 1.70 32.16 3.32
C ALA A 80 1.29 32.48 4.77
N LYS A 81 0.54 33.59 4.94
CA LYS A 81 -0.11 34.00 6.20
C LYS A 81 -1.08 32.90 6.69
N ARG A 82 -0.88 32.47 7.94
CA ARG A 82 -1.87 31.97 8.93
C ARG A 82 -3.30 31.80 8.38
N LYS A 83 -3.73 30.57 8.02
CA LYS A 83 -5.15 30.10 8.17
C LYS A 83 -5.46 28.62 7.86
N THR A 84 -4.51 27.74 7.54
CA THR A 84 -4.76 26.29 7.35
C THR A 84 -4.09 25.44 8.43
N LEU A 85 -4.73 25.35 9.60
CA LEU A 85 -4.27 24.53 10.72
C LEU A 85 -4.23 22.99 10.46
N PRO A 86 -5.14 22.36 9.68
CA PRO A 86 -5.12 20.90 9.52
C PRO A 86 -3.91 20.40 8.71
N LEU A 87 -3.56 21.10 7.63
CA LEU A 87 -2.41 20.75 6.78
C LEU A 87 -1.07 20.77 7.53
N ARG A 88 -0.91 21.65 8.52
CA ARG A 88 0.30 21.69 9.35
C ARG A 88 0.44 20.45 10.23
N ARG A 89 -0.65 19.98 10.83
CA ARG A 89 -0.62 18.76 11.67
C ARG A 89 -0.36 17.53 10.83
N GLU A 90 -1.03 17.39 9.68
CA GLU A 90 -0.80 16.28 8.76
C GLU A 90 0.64 16.25 8.23
N SER A 91 1.19 17.42 7.85
CA SER A 91 2.59 17.53 7.42
C SER A 91 3.55 17.14 8.55
N GLN A 92 3.34 17.64 9.76
CA GLN A 92 4.17 17.31 10.92
C GLN A 92 4.07 15.82 11.29
N MET A 93 2.88 15.23 11.19
CA MET A 93 2.68 13.79 11.39
C MET A 93 3.44 13.00 10.33
N TRP A 94 3.39 13.38 9.06
CA TRP A 94 4.11 12.68 7.99
C TRP A 94 5.63 12.76 8.16
N GLU A 95 6.15 13.91 8.59
CA GLU A 95 7.59 14.15 8.82
C GLU A 95 8.12 13.41 10.05
N SER A 96 7.30 13.25 11.08
CA SER A 96 7.68 12.51 12.29
C SER A 96 7.35 11.02 12.22
N ALA A 97 6.50 10.60 11.28
CA ALA A 97 6.11 9.21 11.11
C ALA A 97 7.31 8.35 10.71
N ARG A 98 7.44 7.22 11.40
CA ARG A 98 8.50 6.24 11.16
C ARG A 98 7.88 4.86 10.94
N VAL A 99 8.53 4.06 10.12
CA VAL A 99 8.14 2.69 9.82
C VAL A 99 9.30 1.75 10.11
N HIS A 100 8.99 0.52 10.55
CA HIS A 100 10.00 -0.54 10.70
C HIS A 100 10.76 -0.73 9.38
N THR A 101 12.09 -0.71 9.42
CA THR A 101 12.91 -0.75 8.20
C THR A 101 12.62 -1.99 7.36
N GLY A 102 12.45 -3.16 8.00
CA GLY A 102 12.08 -4.38 7.29
C GLY A 102 10.74 -4.28 6.55
N PHE A 103 9.73 -3.63 7.16
CA PHE A 103 8.41 -3.47 6.54
C PHE A 103 8.48 -2.45 5.39
N GLY A 104 9.23 -1.36 5.59
CA GLY A 104 9.49 -0.34 4.58
C GLY A 104 10.18 -0.92 3.35
N THR A 105 11.28 -1.66 3.55
CA THR A 105 12.05 -2.31 2.48
C THR A 105 11.21 -3.34 1.73
N ALA A 106 10.47 -4.21 2.46
CA ALA A 106 9.58 -5.19 1.85
C ALA A 106 8.48 -4.53 1.01
N TYR A 107 7.83 -3.49 1.52
CA TYR A 107 6.82 -2.77 0.75
C TYR A 107 7.43 -2.09 -0.48
N GLN A 108 8.56 -1.39 -0.35
CA GLN A 108 9.24 -0.70 -1.45
C GLN A 108 9.59 -1.64 -2.62
N SER A 109 9.95 -2.89 -2.34
CA SER A 109 10.37 -3.86 -3.37
C SER A 109 9.23 -4.27 -4.32
N VAL A 110 7.97 -4.11 -3.90
CA VAL A 110 6.76 -4.40 -4.71
C VAL A 110 5.90 -3.17 -4.99
N ARG A 111 6.10 -2.07 -4.26
CA ARG A 111 5.28 -0.85 -4.22
C ARG A 111 4.80 -0.37 -5.60
N MET A 112 5.75 -0.14 -6.51
CA MET A 112 5.44 0.42 -7.84
C MET A 112 4.56 -0.50 -8.68
N ARG A 113 4.81 -1.81 -8.63
CA ARG A 113 4.03 -2.79 -9.39
C ARG A 113 2.61 -2.88 -8.83
N VAL A 114 2.47 -2.95 -7.51
CA VAL A 114 1.14 -3.05 -6.87
C VAL A 114 0.31 -1.79 -7.13
N ILE A 115 0.88 -0.59 -6.93
CA ILE A 115 0.11 0.66 -7.13
C ILE A 115 -0.31 0.83 -8.60
N GLN A 116 0.57 0.52 -9.55
CA GLN A 116 0.25 0.60 -10.98
C GLN A 116 -0.85 -0.38 -11.37
N THR A 117 -0.79 -1.63 -10.89
CA THR A 117 -1.84 -2.63 -11.11
C THR A 117 -3.19 -2.16 -10.56
N VAL A 118 -3.23 -1.71 -9.31
CA VAL A 118 -4.49 -1.30 -8.67
C VAL A 118 -5.07 -0.04 -9.33
N VAL A 119 -4.25 0.97 -9.61
CA VAL A 119 -4.68 2.19 -10.31
C VAL A 119 -5.17 1.88 -11.72
N ARG A 120 -4.48 0.99 -12.46
CA ARG A 120 -4.92 0.52 -13.78
C ARG A 120 -6.30 -0.14 -13.71
N LEU A 121 -6.48 -1.10 -12.80
CA LEU A 121 -7.76 -1.81 -12.62
C LEU A 121 -8.88 -0.87 -12.16
N PHE A 122 -8.58 0.09 -11.28
CA PHE A 122 -9.56 1.05 -10.79
C PHE A 122 -9.98 2.05 -11.87
N ARG A 123 -9.04 2.55 -12.68
CA ARG A 123 -9.34 3.42 -13.83
C ARG A 123 -10.18 2.74 -14.90
N GLN A 124 -10.00 1.43 -15.09
CA GLN A 124 -10.84 0.65 -16.02
C GLN A 124 -12.30 0.57 -15.54
N LYS A 125 -12.54 0.39 -14.23
CA LYS A 125 -13.88 0.38 -13.64
C LYS A 125 -13.82 0.74 -12.14
N PRO A 126 -14.19 1.96 -11.73
CA PRO A 126 -14.16 2.34 -10.32
C PRO A 126 -15.04 1.42 -9.47
N ARG A 127 -14.48 0.84 -8.41
CA ARG A 127 -15.14 -0.12 -7.53
C ARG A 127 -14.41 -0.26 -6.20
N VAL A 128 -15.01 -0.98 -5.25
CA VAL A 128 -14.46 -1.13 -3.90
C VAL A 128 -13.08 -1.78 -3.94
N ILE A 129 -12.12 -1.19 -3.23
CA ILE A 129 -10.79 -1.76 -3.05
C ILE A 129 -10.72 -2.34 -1.64
N VAL A 130 -10.50 -3.64 -1.54
CA VAL A 130 -10.32 -4.37 -0.29
C VAL A 130 -8.85 -4.68 -0.12
N ILE A 131 -8.25 -4.25 0.99
CA ILE A 131 -6.83 -4.42 1.26
C ILE A 131 -6.69 -5.26 2.52
N THR A 132 -5.90 -6.33 2.45
CA THR A 132 -5.72 -7.26 3.57
C THR A 132 -4.32 -7.86 3.59
N GLY A 133 -3.99 -8.50 4.73
CA GLY A 133 -2.76 -9.26 4.93
C GLY A 133 -2.67 -9.74 6.37
N HIS A 134 -2.03 -10.89 6.59
CA HIS A 134 -1.82 -11.47 7.91
C HIS A 134 -0.39 -11.18 8.41
N SER A 135 -0.24 -10.88 9.71
CA SER A 135 1.06 -10.59 10.35
C SER A 135 1.83 -9.47 9.62
N LEU A 136 3.06 -9.71 9.13
CA LEU A 136 3.82 -8.80 8.29
C LEU A 136 2.98 -8.28 7.10
N GLY A 137 2.17 -9.14 6.49
CA GLY A 137 1.28 -8.74 5.41
C GLY A 137 0.29 -7.64 5.81
N GLY A 138 -0.15 -7.61 7.07
CA GLY A 138 -0.99 -6.54 7.61
C GLY A 138 -0.27 -5.19 7.70
N ALA A 139 1.03 -5.20 8.01
CA ALA A 139 1.86 -3.99 7.99
C ALA A 139 2.02 -3.45 6.55
N LEU A 140 2.28 -4.32 5.57
CA LEU A 140 2.36 -3.93 4.16
C LEU A 140 0.99 -3.43 3.65
N ALA A 141 -0.10 -4.09 4.03
CA ALA A 141 -1.46 -3.66 3.73
C ALA A 141 -1.77 -2.26 4.27
N THR A 142 -1.26 -1.92 5.46
CA THR A 142 -1.41 -0.59 6.07
C THR A 142 -0.62 0.46 5.28
N LEU A 143 0.64 0.17 4.92
CA LEU A 143 1.46 1.08 4.10
C LEU A 143 0.87 1.29 2.70
N PHE A 144 0.35 0.21 2.10
CA PHE A 144 -0.31 0.28 0.80
C PHE A 144 -1.58 1.12 0.85
N SER A 145 -2.43 0.92 1.87
CA SER A 145 -3.63 1.74 2.07
C SER A 145 -3.29 3.23 2.19
N LEU A 146 -2.23 3.55 2.92
CA LEU A 146 -1.77 4.93 3.07
C LEU A 146 -1.28 5.53 1.74
N HIS A 147 -0.49 4.78 0.97
CA HIS A 147 0.01 5.22 -0.35
C HIS A 147 -1.10 5.36 -1.39
N LEU A 148 -2.15 4.54 -1.30
CA LEU A 148 -3.29 4.66 -2.21
C LEU A 148 -4.13 5.91 -1.91
N ALA A 149 -4.10 6.40 -0.66
CA ALA A 149 -4.82 7.58 -0.21
C ALA A 149 -4.04 8.91 -0.37
N SER A 150 -2.74 8.85 -0.65
CA SER A 150 -1.85 10.01 -0.83
C SER A 150 -1.89 10.56 -2.26
#